data_AF-A0A0P9H6P7-F1
#
_entry.id   AF-A0A0P9H6P7-F1
#
_cell.length_a   1.000
_cell.length_b   1.000
_cell.length_c   1.000
_cell.angle_alpha   90.00
_cell.angle_beta   90.00
_cell.angle_gamma   90.00
#
_symmetry.space_group_name_H-M   'P 1'
#
loop_
_entity.id
_entity.type
_entity.pdbx_description
1 polymer ?
#
loop_
_entity_poly.entity_id
_entity_poly.type
_entity_poly.pdbx_seq_one_letter_code
_entity_poly.pdbx_strand_id
1 'polypeptide(L)'
;YHRAREVKIATRRPVPVQVDGDHIGETPLTFQAVPGALIALLPASMPEDLVRPEVQPPRYAWRRLVGRLMQRRPTPKHDPVSRS
;
A
#
# COMPACT_ATOMS: atom_id res chain seq x y z
N TYR A 1 16.52 -21.62 -8.13
CA TYR A 1 15.75 -20.58 -7.42
C TYR A 1 14.62 -20.13 -8.33
N HIS A 2 13.37 -20.12 -7.84
CA HIS A 2 12.19 -19.77 -8.63
C HIS A 2 11.42 -18.62 -7.97
N ARG A 3 10.77 -17.78 -8.78
CA ARG A 3 9.90 -16.68 -8.33
C ARG A 3 8.51 -16.87 -8.95
N ALA A 4 7.47 -16.69 -8.14
CA ALA A 4 6.07 -16.75 -8.58
C ALA A 4 5.22 -15.82 -7.71
N ARG A 5 4.06 -15.41 -8.23
CA ARG A 5 3.05 -14.65 -7.47
C ARG A 5 2.19 -15.54 -6.57
N GLU A 6 2.11 -16.81 -6.92
CA GLU A 6 1.35 -17.80 -6.18
C GLU A 6 2.15 -19.10 -6.14
N VAL A 7 2.15 -19.75 -4.97
CA VAL A 7 2.78 -21.05 -4.76
C VAL A 7 1.80 -21.93 -4.00
N LYS A 8 1.47 -23.08 -4.58
CA LYS A 8 0.75 -24.15 -3.90
C LYS A 8 1.73 -25.21 -3.42
N ILE A 9 1.70 -25.49 -2.12
CA ILE A 9 2.55 -26.51 -1.50
C ILE A 9 1.64 -27.64 -1.03
N ALA A 10 1.94 -28.85 -1.46
CA ALA A 10 1.25 -30.06 -1.07
C ALA A 10 2.25 -31.19 -0.83
N THR A 11 1.96 -32.04 0.14
CA THR A 11 2.78 -33.17 0.55
C THR A 11 1.91 -34.42 0.67
N ARG A 12 2.54 -35.60 0.67
CA ARG A 12 1.82 -36.87 0.85
C ARG A 12 1.23 -37.02 2.26
N ARG A 13 1.92 -36.52 3.28
CA ARG A 13 1.45 -36.47 4.68
C ARG A 13 1.39 -35.00 5.10
N PRO A 14 0.35 -34.55 5.83
CA PRO A 14 0.28 -33.19 6.31
C PRO A 14 1.55 -32.79 7.07
N VAL A 15 2.07 -31.60 6.77
CA VAL A 15 3.25 -31.02 7.41
C VAL A 15 2.83 -29.69 8.04
N PRO A 16 3.17 -29.43 9.32
CA PRO A 16 2.87 -28.15 9.96
C PRO A 16 3.63 -27.01 9.28
N VAL A 17 2.94 -25.89 9.12
CA VAL A 17 3.46 -24.68 8.48
C VAL A 17 3.53 -23.56 9.52
N GLN A 18 4.64 -22.81 9.48
CA GLN A 18 4.84 -21.60 10.28
C GLN A 18 5.08 -20.39 9.37
N VAL A 19 4.52 -19.24 9.76
CA VAL A 19 4.71 -17.94 9.11
C VAL A 19 4.97 -16.91 10.20
N ASP A 20 6.04 -16.12 10.07
CA ASP A 20 6.45 -15.09 11.04
C ASP A 20 6.58 -15.59 12.50
N GLY A 21 6.84 -16.88 12.69
CA GLY A 21 6.95 -17.54 14.00
C GLY A 21 5.67 -18.21 14.50
N ASP A 22 4.53 -17.93 13.87
CA ASP A 22 3.24 -18.50 14.24
C ASP A 22 2.91 -19.77 13.46
N HIS A 23 2.30 -20.76 14.12
CA HIS A 23 1.74 -21.93 13.44
C HIS A 23 0.41 -21.58 12.77
N ILE A 24 0.32 -21.80 11.45
CA ILE A 24 -0.84 -21.38 10.65
C ILE A 24 -1.67 -22.55 10.10
N GLY A 25 -1.33 -23.79 10.46
CA GLY A 25 -1.99 -25.01 10.00
C GLY A 25 -1.03 -26.00 9.33
N GLU A 26 -1.56 -26.88 8.49
CA GLU A 26 -0.80 -27.92 7.80
C GLU A 26 -1.02 -27.87 6.29
N THR A 27 -0.08 -28.42 5.52
CA THR A 27 -0.25 -28.60 4.06
C THR A 27 -1.47 -29.48 3.73
N PRO A 28 -2.19 -29.21 2.61
CA PRO A 28 -1.82 -28.28 1.55
C PRO A 28 -2.19 -26.83 1.84
N LEU A 29 -1.31 -25.90 1.44
CA LEU A 29 -1.49 -24.46 1.60
C LEU A 29 -1.11 -23.73 0.30
N THR A 30 -1.82 -22.64 0.03
CA THR A 30 -1.55 -21.72 -1.08
C THR A 30 -1.10 -20.38 -0.53
N PHE A 31 0.03 -19.90 -1.03
CA PHE A 31 0.60 -18.60 -0.68
C PHE A 31 0.50 -17.67 -1.88
N GLN A 32 0.03 -16.45 -1.66
CA GLN A 32 -0.12 -15.45 -2.71
C GLN A 32 0.55 -14.14 -2.28
N ALA A 33 1.38 -13.59 -3.17
CA ALA A 33 1.89 -12.24 -3.01
C ALA A 33 0.76 -11.24 -3.29
N VAL A 34 0.55 -10.29 -2.38
CA VAL A 34 -0.46 -9.23 -2.51
C VAL A 34 0.24 -7.87 -2.59
N PRO A 35 0.62 -7.40 -3.79
CA PRO A 35 1.34 -6.14 -3.93
C PRO A 35 0.49 -4.95 -3.45
N GLY A 36 1.09 -4.06 -2.66
CA GLY A 36 0.40 -2.89 -2.14
C GLY A 36 -0.65 -3.19 -1.06
N ALA A 37 -0.60 -4.37 -0.43
CA ALA A 37 -1.49 -4.72 0.68
C ALA A 37 -1.33 -3.78 1.90
N LEU A 38 -0.15 -3.20 2.08
CA LEU A 38 0.19 -2.39 3.23
C LEU A 38 0.80 -1.04 2.80
N ILE A 39 0.55 -0.03 3.62
CA ILE A 39 1.24 1.27 3.58
C ILE A 39 2.14 1.32 4.82
N ALA A 40 3.43 1.52 4.62
CA ALA A 40 4.41 1.60 5.71
C ALA A 40 5.20 2.91 5.62
N LEU A 41 5.62 3.42 6.79
CA LEU A 41 6.63 4.48 6.88
C LEU A 41 8.00 3.82 6.90
N LEU A 42 8.84 4.13 5.93
CA LEU A 42 10.18 3.57 5.77
C LEU A 42 11.22 4.69 5.87
N PRO A 43 12.45 4.41 6.36
CA PRO A 43 13.54 5.37 6.29
C PRO A 43 13.81 5.79 4.84
N ALA A 44 14.10 7.09 4.64
CA ALA A 44 14.40 7.61 3.31
C ALA A 44 15.70 7.02 2.70
N SER A 45 16.59 6.50 3.54
CA SER A 45 17.86 5.87 3.16
C SER A 45 17.74 4.38 2.83
N MET A 46 16.53 3.81 2.82
CA MET A 46 16.37 2.39 2.55
C MET A 46 16.75 2.05 1.09
N PRO A 47 17.56 0.99 0.88
CA PRO A 47 17.92 0.52 -0.46
C PRO A 47 16.70 0.25 -1.35
N GLU A 48 16.74 0.69 -2.61
CA GLU A 48 15.58 0.60 -3.52
C GLU A 48 15.13 -0.84 -3.79
N ASP A 49 16.05 -1.80 -3.78
CA ASP A 49 15.77 -3.22 -4.00
C ASP A 49 14.96 -3.85 -2.88
N LEU A 50 15.01 -3.29 -1.67
CA LEU A 50 14.17 -3.66 -0.54
C LEU A 50 12.78 -2.99 -0.59
N VAL A 51 12.67 -1.86 -1.28
CA VAL A 51 11.45 -1.05 -1.30
C VAL A 51 10.60 -1.31 -2.54
N ARG A 52 11.19 -1.72 -3.68
CA ARG A 52 10.49 -1.86 -4.97
C ARG A 52 9.26 -2.79 -4.85
N PRO A 53 8.04 -2.21 -4.78
CA PRO A 53 6.84 -2.98 -5.01
C PRO A 53 6.82 -3.22 -6.51
N GLU A 54 6.72 -4.47 -6.94
CA GLU A 54 6.48 -4.76 -8.35
C GLU A 54 5.16 -4.07 -8.73
N VAL A 55 5.30 -3.00 -9.50
CA VAL A 55 4.45 -1.80 -9.47
C VAL A 55 2.99 -2.13 -9.78
N GLN A 56 2.09 -1.87 -8.83
CA GLN A 56 0.70 -1.53 -9.13
C GLN A 56 0.48 -0.08 -8.70
N PRO A 57 0.06 0.83 -9.62
CA PRO A 57 -0.14 2.22 -9.26
C PRO A 57 -1.24 2.30 -8.18
N PRO A 58 -1.03 3.05 -7.09
CA PRO A 58 -2.00 3.12 -6.03
C PRO A 58 -3.27 3.80 -6.55
N ARG A 59 -4.42 3.14 -6.32
CA ARG A 59 -5.76 3.69 -6.56
C ARG A 59 -6.05 4.99 -5.79
N TYR A 60 -5.09 5.59 -5.09
CA TYR A 60 -5.23 6.80 -4.28
C TYR A 60 -4.54 8.03 -4.88
N ALA A 61 -3.81 7.90 -6.00
CA ALA A 61 -3.10 9.02 -6.63
C ALA A 61 -4.05 10.20 -6.96
N TRP A 62 -5.31 9.92 -7.33
CA TRP A 62 -6.30 10.95 -7.64
C TRP A 62 -6.80 11.73 -6.41
N ARG A 63 -6.78 11.18 -5.19
CA ARG A 63 -7.23 11.91 -3.98
C ARG A 63 -6.35 13.12 -3.67
N ARG A 64 -5.04 13.06 -3.98
CA ARG A 64 -4.14 14.21 -3.82
C ARG A 64 -4.35 15.28 -4.89
N LEU A 65 -4.77 14.89 -6.10
CA LEU A 65 -5.08 15.81 -7.20
C LEU A 65 -6.39 16.58 -6.96
N VAL A 66 -7.43 15.93 -6.42
CA VAL A 66 -8.72 16.57 -6.14
C VAL A 66 -8.62 17.62 -5.01
N GLY A 67 -7.83 17.34 -3.97
CA GLY A 67 -7.65 18.29 -2.85
C GLY A 67 -7.03 19.64 -3.26
N ARG A 68 -6.20 19.65 -4.32
CA ARG A 68 -5.58 20.88 -4.84
C ARG A 68 -6.54 21.73 -5.67
N LEU A 69 -7.57 21.13 -6.28
CA LEU A 69 -8.58 21.86 -7.04
C LEU A 69 -9.61 22.58 -6.15
N MET A 70 -9.87 22.09 -4.94
CA MET A 70 -10.91 22.64 -4.05
C MET A 70 -10.46 23.84 -3.20
N GLN A 71 -9.17 24.21 -3.19
CA GLN A 71 -8.67 25.35 -2.39
C GLN A 71 -8.78 26.73 -3.07
N ARG A 72 -9.41 26.83 -4.24
CA ARG A 72 -9.73 28.14 -4.86
C ARG A 72 -11.10 28.65 -4.40
N ARG A 73 -11.22 29.07 -3.15
CA ARG A 73 -12.30 29.99 -2.74
C ARG A 73 -11.81 31.44 -2.94
N PRO A 74 -12.51 32.28 -3.72
CA PRO A 74 -12.21 33.70 -3.76
C PRO A 74 -12.62 34.34 -2.43
N THR A 75 -11.70 35.05 -1.79
CA THR A 75 -11.97 35.92 -0.64
C THR A 75 -12.87 37.08 -1.08
N PRO A 76 -14.02 37.34 -0.44
CA PRO A 76 -14.81 38.53 -0.73
C PRO A 76 -14.05 39.77 -0.24
N LYS A 77 -13.93 40.75 -1.13
CA LYS A 77 -13.32 42.06 -0.89
C LYS A 77 -14.16 42.84 0.13
N HIS A 78 -13.54 43.25 1.24
CA HIS A 78 -14.15 44.13 2.23
C HIS A 78 -13.99 45.57 1.75
N ASP A 79 -15.08 46.22 1.35
CA ASP A 79 -15.07 47.65 1.04
C ASP A 79 -15.11 48.46 2.35
N PRO A 80 -14.37 49.58 2.47
CA PRO A 80 -14.42 50.42 3.65
C PRO A 80 -15.67 51.31 3.62
N VAL A 81 -16.42 51.29 4.72
CA VAL A 81 -17.58 52.16 4.96
C VAL A 81 -17.14 53.62 5.02
N SER A 82 -17.63 54.44 4.09
CA SER A 82 -17.52 55.90 4.15
C SER A 82 -18.48 56.42 5.22
N ARG A 83 -17.93 57.02 6.29
CA ARG A 83 -18.72 57.82 7.25
C ARG A 83 -18.97 59.20 6.64
N SER A 84 -20.22 59.64 6.70
CA SER A 84 -20.65 61.04 6.55
C SER A 84 -21.09 61.56 7.91
#